data_AF-A0A382BNM2-F1
#
_entry.id   AF-A0A382BNM2-F1
#
_cell.length_a   1.000
_cell.length_b   1.000
_cell.length_c   1.000
_cell.angle_alpha   90.00
_cell.angle_beta   90.00
_cell.angle_gamma   90.00
#
_symmetry.space_group_name_H-M   'P 1'
#
loop_
_entity.id
_entity.type
_entity.pdbx_description
1 polymer ?
#
loop_
_entity_poly.entity_id
_entity_poly.type
_entity_poly.pdbx_seq_one_letter_code
_entity_poly.pdbx_strand_id
1 'polypeptide(L)'
;MATDLSMLAEVFIVSSLLFLTTGYFLSGRDHICLGKRFPPAIGHKLNIIGWLCLGFFWWLQVEHYIIIKDPINALFCAAAVPFFGYLAYHEYQSILWNAKYDPLRWLAAMTVVAGGIYFFVERVPLLSGWLIHLIAEQSIWILNV
;
A
#
# COMPACT_ATOMS: atom_id res chain seq x y z
N MET A 1 -8.96 -23.06 4.14
CA MET A 1 -9.37 -22.33 2.92
C MET A 1 -9.53 -20.84 3.19
N ALA A 2 -10.44 -20.37 4.05
CA ALA A 2 -10.52 -18.93 4.41
C ALA A 2 -9.24 -18.40 5.09
N THR A 3 -8.57 -19.23 5.87
CA THR A 3 -7.30 -18.93 6.56
C THR A 3 -6.11 -18.76 5.61
N ASP A 4 -6.13 -19.46 4.46
CA ASP A 4 -5.00 -19.45 3.53
C ASP A 4 -5.01 -18.18 2.67
N LEU A 5 -6.21 -17.72 2.30
CA LEU A 5 -6.42 -16.48 1.56
C LEU A 5 -6.07 -15.24 2.40
N SER A 6 -6.44 -15.25 3.70
CA SER A 6 -6.11 -14.15 4.61
C SER A 6 -4.60 -14.05 4.85
N MET A 7 -3.91 -15.18 5.05
CA MET A 7 -2.44 -15.22 5.18
C MET A 7 -1.77 -14.73 3.89
N LEU A 8 -2.28 -15.12 2.72
CA LEU A 8 -1.76 -14.66 1.44
C LEU A 8 -1.93 -13.14 1.26
N ALA A 9 -3.10 -12.59 1.66
CA ALA A 9 -3.34 -11.16 1.64
C ALA A 9 -2.35 -10.40 2.55
N GLU A 10 -2.08 -10.92 3.75
CA GLU A 10 -1.09 -10.35 4.66
C GLU A 10 0.33 -10.32 4.05
N VAL A 11 0.73 -11.41 3.38
CA VAL A 11 2.01 -11.46 2.68
C VAL A 11 2.07 -10.40 1.59
N PHE A 12 1.00 -10.23 0.80
CA PHE A 12 0.96 -9.23 -0.26
C PHE A 12 1.04 -7.79 0.27
N ILE A 13 0.33 -7.44 1.33
CA ILE A 13 0.37 -6.07 1.86
C ILE A 13 1.71 -5.75 2.50
N VAL A 14 2.27 -6.65 3.31
CA VAL A 14 3.58 -6.43 3.94
C VAL A 14 4.67 -6.33 2.88
N SER A 15 4.63 -7.23 1.89
CA SER A 15 5.58 -7.21 0.76
C SER A 15 5.44 -5.92 -0.05
N SER A 16 4.20 -5.46 -0.30
CA SER A 16 3.94 -4.20 -0.99
C SER A 16 4.58 -3.01 -0.27
N LEU A 17 4.32 -2.86 1.03
CA LEU A 17 4.87 -1.75 1.83
C LEU A 17 6.40 -1.78 1.86
N LEU A 18 7.01 -2.96 2.01
CA LEU A 18 8.47 -3.11 1.97
C LEU A 18 9.06 -2.73 0.61
N PHE A 19 8.45 -3.19 -0.48
CA PHE A 19 8.93 -2.90 -1.83
C PHE A 19 8.75 -1.43 -2.20
N LEU A 20 7.61 -0.80 -1.87
CA LEU A 20 7.37 0.62 -2.11
C LEU A 20 8.30 1.51 -1.27
N THR A 21 8.56 1.14 0.00
CA THR A 21 9.51 1.87 0.85
C THR A 21 10.92 1.80 0.28
N THR A 22 11.38 0.60 -0.07
CA THR A 22 12.72 0.37 -0.62
C THR A 22 12.86 1.02 -1.99
N GLY A 23 11.83 0.92 -2.83
CA GLY A 23 11.82 1.51 -4.17
C GLY A 23 11.76 3.05 -4.15
N TYR A 24 11.03 3.65 -3.21
CA TYR A 24 11.06 5.10 -2.97
C TYR A 24 12.47 5.60 -2.62
N PHE A 25 13.15 4.90 -1.70
CA PHE A 25 14.50 5.26 -1.27
C PHE A 25 15.49 5.15 -2.43
N LEU A 26 15.46 4.03 -3.17
CA LEU A 26 16.41 3.75 -4.25
C LEU A 26 16.14 4.53 -5.55
N SER A 27 14.91 4.98 -5.82
CA SER A 27 14.56 5.72 -7.04
C SER A 27 14.99 7.18 -7.04
N GLY A 28 15.33 7.77 -5.88
CA GLY A 28 15.55 9.21 -5.78
C GLY A 28 16.91 9.72 -6.24
N ARG A 29 17.96 8.97 -5.97
CA ARG A 29 19.35 9.34 -6.24
C ARG A 29 20.13 8.08 -6.58
N ASP A 30 21.26 8.27 -7.24
CA ASP A 30 22.25 7.21 -7.33
C ASP A 30 22.76 6.91 -5.91
N HIS A 31 22.68 5.64 -5.52
CA HIS A 31 23.20 5.19 -4.24
C HIS A 31 24.52 4.47 -4.47
N ILE A 32 25.55 4.86 -3.72
CA ILE A 32 26.83 4.14 -3.70
C ILE A 32 26.82 3.30 -2.43
N CYS A 33 26.69 1.98 -2.57
CA CYS A 33 26.73 1.05 -1.45
C CYS A 33 27.81 0.00 -1.73
N LEU A 34 28.71 -0.23 -0.76
CA LEU A 34 29.84 -1.17 -0.88
C LEU A 34 30.70 -0.93 -2.15
N GLY A 35 30.91 0.33 -2.53
CA GLY A 35 31.68 0.71 -3.72
C GLY A 35 30.99 0.45 -5.07
N LYS A 36 29.75 -0.06 -5.09
CA LYS A 36 28.95 -0.25 -6.31
C LYS A 36 27.90 0.84 -6.45
N ARG A 37 27.76 1.40 -7.66
CA ARG A 37 26.71 2.37 -8.02
C ARG A 37 25.42 1.63 -8.33
N PHE A 38 24.38 1.90 -7.56
CA PHE A 38 23.04 1.38 -7.79
C PHE A 38 22.24 2.41 -8.60
N PRO A 39 21.83 2.08 -9.84
CA PRO A 39 21.04 3.00 -10.65
C PRO A 39 19.61 3.13 -10.11
N PRO A 40 18.95 4.28 -10.30
CA PRO A 40 17.58 4.53 -9.85
C PRO A 40 16.55 3.58 -10.48
N ALA A 41 16.89 2.96 -11.61
CA ALA A 41 16.08 1.93 -12.27
C ALA A 41 15.75 0.74 -11.34
N ILE A 42 16.63 0.41 -10.38
CA ILE A 42 16.35 -0.64 -9.40
C ILE A 42 15.19 -0.22 -8.48
N GLY A 43 15.16 1.04 -8.05
CA GLY A 43 14.06 1.56 -7.24
C GLY A 43 12.72 1.49 -7.96
N HIS A 44 12.68 1.89 -9.24
CA HIS A 44 11.47 1.78 -10.06
C HIS A 44 10.99 0.33 -10.23
N LYS A 45 11.92 -0.63 -10.42
CA LYS A 45 11.58 -2.07 -10.48
C LYS A 45 10.97 -2.58 -9.18
N LEU A 46 11.46 -2.14 -8.04
CA LEU A 46 10.86 -2.50 -6.74
C LEU A 46 9.48 -1.87 -6.58
N ASN A 47 9.30 -0.61 -6.98
CA ASN A 47 7.98 0.03 -6.96
C ASN A 47 6.96 -0.71 -7.84
N ILE A 48 7.35 -1.19 -9.03
CA ILE A 48 6.49 -2.03 -9.89
C ILE A 48 5.94 -3.23 -9.11
N ILE A 49 6.84 -3.98 -8.46
CA ILE A 49 6.44 -5.15 -7.66
C ILE A 49 5.54 -4.71 -6.50
N GLY A 50 5.90 -3.62 -5.81
CA GLY A 50 5.12 -3.06 -4.71
C GLY A 50 3.69 -2.71 -5.10
N TRP A 51 3.50 -2.03 -6.25
CA TRP A 51 2.18 -1.70 -6.79
C TRP A 51 1.37 -2.94 -7.14
N LEU A 52 1.98 -3.91 -7.82
CA LEU A 52 1.30 -5.15 -8.19
C LEU A 52 0.87 -5.95 -6.95
N CYS A 53 1.74 -6.08 -5.94
CA CYS A 53 1.40 -6.70 -4.67
C CYS A 53 0.21 -6.01 -3.99
N LEU A 54 0.15 -4.67 -4.02
CA LEU A 54 -0.98 -3.92 -3.47
C LEU A 54 -2.28 -4.19 -4.21
N GLY A 55 -2.23 -4.24 -5.55
CA GLY A 55 -3.38 -4.57 -6.38
C GLY A 55 -3.92 -5.97 -6.09
N PHE A 56 -3.04 -6.96 -5.97
CA PHE A 56 -3.44 -8.32 -5.63
C PHE A 56 -3.95 -8.45 -4.18
N PHE A 57 -3.39 -7.71 -3.23
CA PHE A 57 -3.93 -7.64 -1.87
C PHE A 57 -5.41 -7.27 -1.88
N TRP A 58 -5.77 -6.18 -2.57
CA TRP A 58 -7.16 -5.75 -2.64
C TRP A 58 -8.05 -6.70 -3.45
N TRP A 59 -7.51 -7.30 -4.50
CA TRP A 59 -8.24 -8.32 -5.27
C TRP A 59 -8.70 -9.50 -4.41
N LEU A 60 -7.85 -9.96 -3.47
CA LEU A 60 -8.19 -11.07 -2.57
C LEU A 60 -9.36 -10.73 -1.63
N GLN A 61 -9.64 -9.44 -1.39
CA GLN A 61 -10.74 -9.00 -0.54
C GLN A 61 -12.10 -8.96 -1.27
N VAL A 62 -12.13 -9.12 -2.60
CA VAL A 62 -13.36 -9.06 -3.40
C VAL A 62 -14.40 -10.09 -2.92
N GLU A 63 -13.97 -11.33 -2.69
CA GLU A 63 -14.87 -12.41 -2.24
C GLU A 63 -15.50 -12.08 -0.89
N HIS A 64 -14.72 -11.54 0.05
CA HIS A 64 -15.20 -11.13 1.36
C HIS A 64 -16.33 -10.10 1.26
N TYR A 65 -16.14 -9.04 0.45
CA TYR A 65 -17.14 -7.99 0.27
C TYR A 65 -18.40 -8.47 -0.45
N ILE A 66 -18.29 -9.44 -1.37
CA ILE A 66 -19.46 -10.08 -1.98
C ILE A 66 -20.27 -10.85 -0.94
N ILE A 67 -19.61 -11.60 -0.05
CA ILE A 67 -20.27 -12.41 0.99
C ILE A 67 -21.06 -11.53 1.97
N ILE A 68 -20.50 -10.39 2.39
CA ILE A 68 -21.18 -9.45 3.30
C ILE A 68 -22.17 -8.52 2.59
N LYS A 69 -22.45 -8.75 1.29
CA LYS A 69 -23.39 -7.98 0.46
C LYS A 69 -23.01 -6.49 0.34
N ASP A 70 -21.73 -6.20 0.23
CA ASP A 70 -21.19 -4.87 -0.04
C ASP A 70 -20.61 -4.79 -1.47
N PRO A 71 -21.47 -4.59 -2.48
CA PRO A 71 -21.06 -4.64 -3.88
C PRO A 71 -20.17 -3.45 -4.29
N ILE A 72 -20.27 -2.32 -3.59
CA ILE A 72 -19.51 -1.10 -3.92
C ILE A 72 -18.04 -1.32 -3.55
N ASN A 73 -17.77 -1.81 -2.33
CA ASN A 73 -16.41 -2.11 -1.92
C ASN A 73 -15.82 -3.31 -2.67
N ALA A 74 -16.63 -4.31 -3.03
CA ALA A 74 -16.21 -5.38 -3.92
C ALA A 74 -15.74 -4.85 -5.29
N LEU A 75 -16.45 -3.87 -5.86
CA LEU A 75 -16.07 -3.23 -7.12
C LEU A 75 -14.74 -2.46 -6.99
N PHE A 76 -14.56 -1.68 -5.91
CA PHE A 76 -13.29 -0.98 -5.68
C PHE A 76 -12.11 -1.95 -5.52
N CYS A 77 -12.32 -3.05 -4.79
CA CYS A 77 -11.32 -4.10 -4.63
C CYS A 77 -10.98 -4.76 -5.98
N ALA A 78 -11.98 -5.02 -6.83
CA ALA A 78 -11.75 -5.57 -8.17
C ALA A 78 -11.02 -4.59 -9.10
N ALA A 79 -11.32 -3.30 -8.98
CA ALA A 79 -10.68 -2.23 -9.75
C ALA A 79 -9.24 -1.94 -9.30
N ALA A 80 -8.79 -2.48 -8.16
CA ALA A 80 -7.44 -2.26 -7.66
C ALA A 80 -6.37 -2.79 -8.62
N VAL A 81 -6.54 -4.00 -9.17
CA VAL A 81 -5.55 -4.59 -10.09
C VAL A 81 -5.29 -3.72 -11.32
N PRO A 82 -6.31 -3.28 -12.10
CA PRO A 82 -6.04 -2.40 -13.23
C PRO A 82 -5.48 -1.03 -12.80
N PHE A 83 -5.95 -0.48 -11.68
CA PHE A 83 -5.46 0.82 -11.17
C PHE A 83 -3.97 0.76 -10.77
N PHE A 84 -3.58 -0.21 -9.94
CA PHE A 84 -2.19 -0.35 -9.54
C PHE A 84 -1.30 -0.89 -10.67
N GLY A 85 -1.86 -1.67 -11.60
CA GLY A 85 -1.20 -2.04 -12.85
C GLY A 85 -0.84 -0.83 -13.71
N TYR A 86 -1.72 0.18 -13.76
CA TYR A 86 -1.44 1.46 -14.42
C TYR A 86 -0.27 2.20 -13.76
N LEU A 87 -0.23 2.27 -12.42
CA LEU A 87 0.90 2.88 -11.70
C LEU A 87 2.22 2.12 -11.95
N ALA A 88 2.17 0.79 -11.94
CA ALA A 88 3.32 -0.06 -12.28
C ALA A 88 3.80 0.19 -13.73
N TYR A 89 2.89 0.37 -14.67
CA TYR A 89 3.26 0.74 -16.04
C TYR A 89 3.97 2.09 -16.12
N HIS A 90 3.54 3.09 -15.34
CA HIS A 90 4.20 4.39 -15.28
C HIS A 90 5.59 4.34 -14.61
N GLU A 91 5.81 3.45 -13.64
CA GLU A 91 7.15 3.17 -13.13
C GLU A 91 8.04 2.57 -14.23
N TYR A 92 7.50 1.68 -15.07
CA TYR A 92 8.23 1.13 -16.21
C TYR A 92 8.58 2.21 -17.26
N GLN A 93 7.66 3.13 -17.56
CA GLN A 93 7.96 4.27 -18.44
C GLN A 93 9.06 5.18 -17.87
N SER A 94 9.09 5.38 -16.55
CA SER A 94 10.14 6.15 -15.87
C SER A 94 11.53 5.51 -16.08
N ILE A 95 11.60 4.18 -16.14
CA ILE A 95 12.82 3.44 -16.50
C ILE A 95 13.18 3.66 -17.97
N LEU A 96 12.22 3.49 -18.89
CA LEU A 96 12.46 3.60 -20.34
C LEU A 96 12.95 4.99 -20.75
N TRP A 97 12.35 6.04 -20.19
CA TRP A 97 12.67 7.42 -20.52
C TRP A 97 13.77 8.01 -19.64
N ASN A 98 14.30 7.24 -18.69
CA ASN A 98 15.25 7.71 -17.68
C ASN A 98 14.80 9.02 -17.02
N ALA A 99 13.48 9.14 -16.81
CA ALA A 99 12.82 10.36 -16.38
C ALA A 99 12.46 10.24 -14.90
N LYS A 100 12.77 11.28 -14.13
CA LYS A 100 12.31 11.38 -12.74
C LYS A 100 10.91 11.96 -12.73
N TYR A 101 9.93 11.13 -12.36
CA TYR A 101 8.56 11.56 -12.18
C TYR A 101 8.24 11.66 -10.68
N ASP A 102 8.54 12.83 -10.11
CA ASP A 102 8.38 13.08 -8.67
C ASP A 102 6.97 12.84 -8.11
N PRO A 103 5.86 13.11 -8.84
CA PRO A 103 4.51 12.80 -8.35
C PRO A 103 4.31 11.31 -8.04
N LEU A 104 4.85 10.42 -8.88
CA LEU A 104 4.72 8.97 -8.67
C LEU A 104 5.56 8.48 -7.49
N ARG A 105 6.74 9.08 -7.29
CA ARG A 105 7.57 8.82 -6.10
C ARG A 105 6.90 9.32 -4.82
N TRP A 106 6.31 10.51 -4.86
CA TRP A 106 5.53 11.04 -3.74
C TRP A 106 4.34 10.13 -3.43
N LEU A 107 3.63 9.67 -4.46
CA LEU A 107 2.52 8.73 -4.31
C LEU A 107 2.95 7.43 -3.62
N ALA A 108 4.08 6.83 -4.02
CA ALA A 108 4.63 5.65 -3.36
C ALA A 108 4.89 5.89 -1.86
N ALA A 109 5.50 7.03 -1.52
CA ALA A 109 5.75 7.39 -0.12
C ALA A 109 4.45 7.57 0.67
N MET A 110 3.45 8.24 0.09
CA MET A 110 2.16 8.45 0.76
C MET A 110 1.37 7.16 0.91
N THR A 111 1.46 6.23 -0.05
CA THR A 111 0.88 4.89 0.10
C THR A 111 1.51 4.13 1.26
N VAL A 112 2.83 4.23 1.44
CA VAL A 112 3.51 3.62 2.59
C VAL A 112 3.08 4.27 3.90
N VAL A 113 2.99 5.60 3.96
CA VAL A 113 2.56 6.31 5.18
C VAL A 113 1.12 5.98 5.52
N ALA A 114 0.19 6.15 4.59
CA ALA A 114 -1.23 5.91 4.81
C ALA A 114 -1.52 4.43 5.08
N GLY A 115 -0.98 3.54 4.24
CA GLY A 115 -1.12 2.09 4.43
C GLY A 115 -0.47 1.63 5.72
N GLY A 116 0.76 2.08 5.98
CA GLY A 116 1.49 1.75 7.21
C GLY A 116 0.72 2.16 8.45
N ILE A 117 0.19 3.38 8.52
CA ILE A 117 -0.65 3.83 9.65
C ILE A 117 -1.92 2.97 9.74
N TYR A 118 -2.64 2.79 8.64
CA TYR A 118 -3.89 2.03 8.62
C TYR A 118 -3.69 0.61 9.18
N PHE A 119 -2.76 -0.15 8.60
CA PHE A 119 -2.50 -1.52 9.03
C PHE A 119 -1.86 -1.59 10.41
N PHE A 120 -1.06 -0.62 10.81
CA PHE A 120 -0.50 -0.58 12.15
C PHE A 120 -1.59 -0.33 13.20
N VAL A 121 -2.51 0.60 12.96
CA VAL A 121 -3.63 0.89 13.87
C VAL A 121 -4.58 -0.30 13.94
N GLU A 122 -4.93 -0.90 12.81
CA GLU A 122 -5.82 -2.07 12.76
C GLU A 122 -5.24 -3.27 13.52
N ARG A 123 -3.92 -3.48 13.43
CA ARG A 123 -3.26 -4.70 13.94
C ARG A 123 -2.72 -4.60 15.36
N VAL A 124 -2.77 -3.42 16.00
CA VAL A 124 -2.37 -3.24 17.41
C VAL A 124 -3.63 -3.06 18.26
N PRO A 125 -4.18 -4.13 18.88
CA PRO A 125 -5.46 -4.07 19.60
C PRO A 125 -5.49 -3.05 20.74
N LEU A 126 -4.35 -2.82 21.38
CA LEU A 126 -4.21 -1.82 22.45
C LEU A 126 -4.42 -0.40 21.91
N LEU A 127 -3.87 -0.12 20.72
CA LEU A 127 -3.96 1.19 20.09
C LEU A 127 -5.36 1.42 19.51
N SER A 128 -5.93 0.43 18.81
CA SER A 128 -7.28 0.52 18.28
C SER A 128 -8.32 0.64 19.41
N GLY A 129 -8.21 -0.16 20.47
CA GLY A 129 -9.07 -0.08 21.64
C GLY A 129 -8.99 1.28 22.34
N TRP A 130 -7.78 1.81 22.51
CA TRP A 130 -7.58 3.15 23.08
C TRP A 130 -8.18 4.26 22.21
N LEU A 131 -7.97 4.22 20.89
CA LEU A 131 -8.56 5.20 19.95
C LEU A 131 -10.09 5.13 19.95
N ILE A 132 -10.68 3.93 19.94
CA ILE A 132 -12.12 3.73 20.02
C ILE A 132 -12.68 4.36 21.31
N HIS A 133 -12.03 4.11 22.45
CA HIS A 133 -12.45 4.67 23.73
C HIS A 133 -12.38 6.20 23.73
N LEU A 134 -11.26 6.77 23.25
CA LEU A 134 -11.07 8.21 23.18
C LEU A 134 -12.14 8.87 22.29
N ILE A 135 -12.44 8.31 21.12
CA ILE A 135 -13.47 8.83 20.22
C ILE A 135 -14.86 8.70 20.85
N ALA A 136 -15.14 7.62 21.59
CA ALA A 136 -16.39 7.45 22.31
C ALA A 136 -16.57 8.54 23.38
N GLU A 137 -15.54 8.84 24.17
CA GLU A 137 -15.56 9.94 25.16
C GLU A 137 -15.80 11.31 24.49
N GLN A 138 -15.12 11.59 23.38
CA GLN A 138 -15.31 12.83 22.62
C GLN A 138 -16.76 12.93 22.09
N SER A 139 -17.33 11.82 21.62
CA SER A 139 -18.70 11.77 21.12
C SER A 139 -19.71 12.06 22.24
N ILE A 140 -19.50 11.47 23.44
CA ILE A 140 -20.31 11.74 24.63
C ILE A 140 -20.19 13.22 25.04
N TRP A 141 -18.98 13.79 25.00
CA TRP A 141 -18.76 15.19 25.33
C TRP A 141 -19.53 16.13 24.40
N ILE A 142 -19.49 15.90 23.09
CA ILE A 142 -20.25 16.68 22.10
C ILE A 142 -21.76 16.56 22.32
N LEU A 143 -22.26 15.36 22.65
CA LEU A 143 -23.69 15.12 22.90
C LEU A 143 -24.20 15.78 24.19
N ASN A 144 -23.31 16.07 25.14
CA ASN A 144 -23.64 16.71 26.41
C ASN A 144 -23.48 18.24 26.40
N VAL A 145 -23.06 18.83 25.27
CA VAL A 145 -23.05 20.27 25.01
C VAL A 145 -24.35 20.70 24.36
#